data_AF-D0KPN9-F1
#
_entry.id   AF-D0KPN9-F1
#
_cell.length_a   1.000
_cell.length_b   1.000
_cell.length_c   1.000
_cell.angle_alpha   90.00
_cell.angle_beta   90.00
_cell.angle_gamma   90.00
#
_symmetry.space_group_name_H-M   'P 1'
#
loop_
_entity.id
_entity.type
_entity.pdbx_description
1 polymer ?
#
loop_
_entity_poly.entity_id
_entity_poly.type
_entity_poly.pdbx_seq_one_letter_code
_entity_poly.pdbx_strand_id
1 'polypeptide(L)'
;MLNAGLIVSKKAREIIGDEILKEVFEEAKLSYVAEMGDYVIDDINNNELKALLLVSENGKERWMEDIDQKLGISPLAILTIPPKWFIGKSKEYIFTLLTAYSLRVELMDLAYRVQPTPTSSVSRRSLLKLKTYEYKPYPVLFDEVHAKREINKAIESCPQGLIVKAPEGPSVGYPEKCSVCGYCSASSYLGYLEIPTATTDQVLSFINTIVRHYRDKQAAILFTDSIIDDIPEGIFPFLMPCTAGVHDSFVLASYAAGITPIVHVSSKCESRDIALKRLDELPSHFPGTNFIISKVRNDEELKKTLSYIKPIQLSRSEIPLEVILQRSRRRALLIWSIEEMSKKVKLNEDDTVPGVYNVEVDPNKCVLCGVCVRACQMLVPELKGSSTLELSYNIPYCIGSQRCVKNCPEKAVIVTGYAKISDLKRKIVNKANVSKCRFCGKPLGSERIKNKVDTLLIQYGFAGTAQYTDVCNECKQKILTKIWLERLLSGKNDTVRY
;
A
#
# COMPACT_ATOMS: atom_id res chain seq x y z
N MET A 1 -0.46 -1.51 18.67
CA MET A 1 -0.94 -2.91 18.62
C MET A 1 -2.08 -3.02 19.62
N LEU A 2 -3.13 -3.74 19.26
CA LEU A 2 -4.27 -3.99 20.14
C LEU A 2 -3.88 -5.02 21.20
N ASN A 3 -4.48 -4.89 22.36
CA ASN A 3 -4.40 -5.92 23.38
C ASN A 3 -5.21 -7.15 22.91
N ALA A 4 -4.53 -8.24 22.54
CA ALA A 4 -5.17 -9.40 21.92
C ALA A 4 -5.18 -10.64 22.82
N GLY A 5 -6.19 -11.49 22.63
CA GLY A 5 -6.26 -12.81 23.25
C GLY A 5 -6.58 -13.91 22.25
N LEU A 6 -6.19 -15.14 22.60
CA LEU A 6 -6.50 -16.36 21.84
C LEU A 6 -7.40 -17.26 22.67
N ILE A 7 -8.58 -17.57 22.13
CA ILE A 7 -9.57 -18.43 22.74
C ILE A 7 -9.69 -19.68 21.88
N VAL A 8 -9.63 -20.86 22.50
CA VAL A 8 -9.72 -22.14 21.79
C VAL A 8 -10.90 -22.96 22.29
N SER A 9 -11.60 -23.66 21.41
CA SER A 9 -12.57 -24.68 21.85
C SER A 9 -11.85 -25.84 22.54
N LYS A 10 -12.56 -26.62 23.35
CA LYS A 10 -12.00 -27.82 24.00
C LYS A 10 -11.30 -28.74 23.01
N LYS A 11 -11.96 -29.02 21.88
CA LYS A 11 -11.41 -29.87 20.83
C LYS A 11 -10.21 -29.22 20.12
N ALA A 12 -10.22 -27.91 19.93
CA ALA A 12 -9.06 -27.19 19.42
C ALA A 12 -7.85 -27.31 20.36
N ARG A 13 -8.06 -27.18 21.67
CA ARG A 13 -7.03 -27.37 22.69
C ARG A 13 -6.45 -28.78 22.67
N GLU A 14 -7.30 -29.81 22.54
CA GLU A 14 -6.86 -31.20 22.42
C GLU A 14 -5.98 -31.44 21.17
N ILE A 15 -6.27 -30.76 20.06
CA ILE A 15 -5.50 -30.86 18.81
C ILE A 15 -4.17 -30.08 18.88
N ILE A 16 -4.20 -28.86 19.42
CA ILE A 16 -3.06 -27.93 19.45
C ILE A 16 -2.08 -28.29 20.58
N GLY A 17 -2.61 -28.60 21.76
CA GLY A 17 -1.84 -28.90 22.96
C GLY A 17 -1.39 -27.65 23.74
N ASP A 18 -1.32 -27.79 25.07
CA ASP A 18 -1.04 -26.68 25.99
C ASP A 18 0.36 -26.09 25.84
N GLU A 19 1.34 -26.91 25.47
CA GLU A 19 2.72 -26.47 25.22
C GLU A 19 2.78 -25.44 24.09
N ILE A 20 2.13 -25.73 22.94
CA ILE A 20 2.10 -24.81 21.81
C ILE A 20 1.31 -23.55 22.15
N LEU A 21 0.18 -23.67 22.87
CA LEU A 21 -0.59 -22.51 23.30
C LEU A 21 0.23 -21.56 24.18
N LYS A 22 1.07 -22.11 25.06
CA LYS A 22 2.00 -21.34 25.87
C LYS A 22 3.10 -20.69 25.04
N GLU A 23 3.70 -21.42 24.09
CA GLU A 23 4.70 -20.85 23.18
C GLU A 23 4.12 -19.69 22.36
N VAL A 24 2.90 -19.83 21.84
CA VAL A 24 2.23 -18.75 21.09
C VAL A 24 1.89 -17.56 21.99
N PHE A 25 1.46 -17.80 23.24
CA PHE A 25 1.25 -16.74 24.23
C PHE A 25 2.50 -15.86 24.39
N GLU A 26 3.66 -16.50 24.56
CA GLU A 26 4.94 -15.83 24.77
C GLU A 26 5.44 -15.14 23.49
N GLU A 27 5.43 -15.83 22.34
CA GLU A 27 5.96 -15.31 21.08
C GLU A 27 5.12 -14.15 20.53
N ALA A 28 3.79 -14.30 20.50
CA ALA A 28 2.91 -13.25 20.03
C ALA A 28 2.72 -12.15 21.10
N LYS A 29 3.12 -12.37 22.35
CA LYS A 29 2.91 -11.43 23.48
C LYS A 29 1.44 -11.14 23.73
N LEU A 30 0.63 -12.20 23.64
CA LEU A 30 -0.79 -12.12 23.95
C LEU A 30 -0.99 -11.80 25.43
N SER A 31 -2.10 -11.16 25.76
CA SER A 31 -2.46 -10.91 27.17
C SER A 31 -3.31 -12.03 27.77
N TYR A 32 -3.91 -12.87 26.93
CA TYR A 32 -4.79 -13.94 27.39
C TYR A 32 -4.81 -15.10 26.40
N VAL A 33 -4.64 -16.32 26.92
CA VAL A 33 -4.83 -17.57 26.18
C VAL A 33 -5.61 -18.55 27.05
N ALA A 34 -6.76 -19.01 26.58
CA ALA A 34 -7.57 -19.96 27.34
C ALA A 34 -8.49 -20.82 26.48
N GLU A 35 -8.92 -21.93 27.07
CA GLU A 35 -10.05 -22.70 26.59
C GLU A 35 -11.36 -21.93 26.83
N MET A 36 -12.28 -21.98 25.87
CA MET A 36 -13.59 -21.37 25.98
C MET A 36 -14.41 -22.01 27.11
N GLY A 37 -14.93 -21.18 28.02
CA GLY A 37 -15.77 -21.60 29.13
C GLY A 37 -16.83 -20.56 29.50
N ASP A 38 -17.54 -20.80 30.61
CA ASP A 38 -18.69 -19.99 31.03
C ASP A 38 -18.32 -18.54 31.41
N TYR A 39 -17.08 -18.31 31.83
CA TYR A 39 -16.56 -17.01 32.28
C TYR A 39 -15.81 -16.21 31.20
N VAL A 40 -15.90 -16.63 29.92
CA VAL A 40 -15.11 -16.02 28.83
C VAL A 40 -15.32 -14.50 28.71
N ILE A 41 -16.53 -14.00 28.99
CA ILE A 41 -16.83 -12.56 28.95
C ILE A 41 -16.13 -11.80 30.07
N ASP A 42 -16.12 -12.36 31.28
CA ASP A 42 -15.47 -11.74 32.43
C ASP A 42 -13.95 -11.73 32.22
N ASP A 43 -13.40 -12.81 31.69
CA ASP A 43 -11.97 -12.91 31.36
C ASP A 43 -11.56 -11.93 30.26
N ILE A 44 -12.36 -11.77 29.21
CA ILE A 44 -12.13 -10.78 28.16
C ILE A 44 -12.07 -9.36 28.77
N ASN A 45 -12.98 -9.06 29.68
CA ASN A 45 -13.04 -7.76 30.34
C ASN A 45 -11.86 -7.53 31.30
N ASN A 46 -11.55 -8.51 32.15
CA ASN A 46 -10.50 -8.43 33.16
C ASN A 46 -9.10 -8.30 32.56
N ASN A 47 -8.88 -8.88 31.38
CA ASN A 47 -7.61 -8.76 30.65
C ASN A 47 -7.62 -7.59 29.65
N GLU A 48 -8.66 -6.74 29.65
CA GLU A 48 -8.80 -5.55 28.80
C GLU A 48 -8.62 -5.82 27.30
N LEU A 49 -9.08 -6.98 26.81
CA LEU A 49 -8.84 -7.37 25.43
C LEU A 49 -9.63 -6.50 24.45
N LYS A 50 -9.02 -6.23 23.30
CA LYS A 50 -9.56 -5.43 22.19
C LYS A 50 -9.56 -6.17 20.85
N ALA A 51 -8.91 -7.32 20.76
CA ALA A 51 -8.97 -8.20 19.60
C ALA A 51 -8.91 -9.66 20.04
N LEU A 52 -9.52 -10.55 19.27
CA LEU A 52 -9.61 -11.97 19.63
C LEU A 52 -9.32 -12.85 18.43
N LEU A 53 -8.46 -13.85 18.62
CA LEU A 53 -8.36 -15.01 17.76
C LEU A 53 -9.18 -16.14 18.39
N LEU A 54 -10.17 -16.64 17.67
CA LEU A 54 -10.98 -17.79 18.07
C LEU A 54 -10.61 -19.01 17.23
N VAL A 55 -10.25 -20.11 17.87
CA VAL A 55 -10.11 -21.42 17.21
C VAL A 55 -11.28 -22.31 17.62
N SER A 56 -12.33 -22.32 16.79
CA SER A 56 -13.59 -23.04 17.08
C SER A 56 -14.17 -23.66 15.81
N GLU A 57 -14.86 -24.79 15.97
CA GLU A 57 -15.66 -25.43 14.94
C GLU A 57 -16.82 -24.56 14.50
N ASN A 58 -17.43 -23.86 15.46
CA ASN A 58 -18.56 -23.00 15.24
C ASN A 58 -18.04 -21.60 14.94
N GLY A 59 -18.16 -21.17 13.67
CA GLY A 59 -17.71 -19.85 13.25
C GLY A 59 -18.41 -18.66 13.92
N LYS A 60 -19.43 -18.91 14.76
CA LYS A 60 -20.20 -17.90 15.51
C LYS A 60 -20.60 -18.46 16.87
N GLU A 61 -20.06 -17.87 17.94
CA GLU A 61 -20.45 -18.17 19.32
C GLU A 61 -21.53 -17.19 19.81
N ARG A 62 -22.41 -17.66 20.70
CA ARG A 62 -23.54 -16.84 21.19
C ARG A 62 -23.08 -15.56 21.88
N TRP A 63 -21.96 -15.61 22.59
CA TRP A 63 -21.42 -14.46 23.32
C TRP A 63 -20.85 -13.38 22.38
N MET A 64 -20.50 -13.73 21.13
CA MET A 64 -20.05 -12.78 20.11
C MET A 64 -21.20 -11.90 19.59
N GLU A 65 -22.46 -12.33 19.71
CA GLU A 65 -23.61 -11.61 19.14
C GLU A 65 -23.70 -10.16 19.65
N ASP A 66 -23.33 -9.89 20.91
CA ASP A 66 -23.49 -8.57 21.55
C ASP A 66 -22.16 -8.06 22.14
N ILE A 67 -21.02 -8.56 21.65
CA ILE A 67 -19.70 -8.28 22.22
C ILE A 67 -19.33 -6.80 22.16
N ASP A 68 -19.80 -6.09 21.13
CA ASP A 68 -19.58 -4.67 20.95
C ASP A 68 -20.33 -3.84 22.00
N GLN A 69 -21.58 -4.21 22.31
CA GLN A 69 -22.37 -3.55 23.35
C GLN A 69 -21.87 -3.85 24.75
N LYS A 70 -21.42 -5.09 24.99
CA LYS A 70 -21.00 -5.53 26.34
C LYS A 70 -19.57 -5.14 26.70
N LEU A 71 -18.65 -5.20 25.72
CA LEU A 71 -17.21 -5.11 25.96
C LEU A 71 -16.54 -4.01 25.12
N GLY A 72 -17.28 -3.33 24.24
CA GLY A 72 -16.73 -2.31 23.35
C GLY A 72 -15.73 -2.88 22.33
N ILE A 73 -15.81 -4.17 22.02
CA ILE A 73 -14.94 -4.83 21.03
C ILE A 73 -15.62 -4.79 19.67
N SER A 74 -14.94 -4.27 18.66
CA SER A 74 -15.44 -4.33 17.29
C SER A 74 -15.60 -5.79 16.86
N PRO A 75 -16.75 -6.23 16.34
CA PRO A 75 -16.91 -7.61 15.85
C PRO A 75 -15.95 -7.95 14.70
N LEU A 76 -15.42 -6.92 14.01
CA LEU A 76 -14.40 -7.08 12.98
C LEU A 76 -12.99 -7.30 13.53
N ALA A 77 -12.75 -7.04 14.82
CA ALA A 77 -11.49 -7.33 15.52
C ALA A 77 -11.45 -8.77 16.08
N ILE A 78 -12.37 -9.64 15.63
CA ILE A 78 -12.42 -11.05 15.98
C ILE A 78 -12.21 -11.87 14.72
N LEU A 79 -11.17 -12.71 14.71
CA LEU A 79 -10.93 -13.68 13.64
C LEU A 79 -11.23 -15.08 14.15
N THR A 80 -11.95 -15.86 13.35
CA THR A 80 -12.23 -17.27 13.66
C THR A 80 -11.58 -18.19 12.64
N ILE A 81 -10.84 -19.19 13.10
CA ILE A 81 -10.21 -20.21 12.27
C ILE A 81 -10.61 -21.62 12.75
N PRO A 82 -10.75 -22.61 11.85
CA PRO A 82 -11.22 -23.94 12.24
C PRO A 82 -10.10 -24.80 12.87
N PRO A 83 -10.41 -25.64 13.87
CA PRO A 83 -9.46 -26.59 14.44
C PRO A 83 -8.92 -27.60 13.42
N LYS A 84 -9.68 -27.87 12.36
CA LYS A 84 -9.30 -28.80 11.28
C LYS A 84 -7.98 -28.45 10.61
N TRP A 85 -7.58 -27.18 10.59
CA TRP A 85 -6.30 -26.74 10.01
C TRP A 85 -5.08 -27.30 10.75
N PHE A 86 -5.25 -27.79 11.98
CA PHE A 86 -4.16 -28.25 12.83
C PHE A 86 -4.11 -29.79 12.96
N ILE A 87 -5.13 -30.51 12.48
CA ILE A 87 -5.22 -31.96 12.64
C ILE A 87 -4.09 -32.66 11.87
N GLY A 88 -3.31 -33.47 12.58
CA GLY A 88 -2.23 -34.29 12.00
C GLY A 88 -1.06 -33.47 11.44
N LYS A 89 -0.92 -32.20 11.84
CA LYS A 89 0.17 -31.31 11.40
C LYS A 89 1.33 -31.33 12.40
N SER A 90 2.53 -31.00 11.93
CA SER A 90 3.69 -30.85 12.82
C SER A 90 3.52 -29.69 13.80
N LYS A 91 4.16 -29.80 14.99
CA LYS A 91 4.17 -28.72 16.00
C LYS A 91 4.64 -27.39 15.40
N GLU A 92 5.68 -27.42 14.56
CA GLU A 92 6.24 -26.26 13.86
C GLU A 92 5.18 -25.54 13.00
N TYR A 93 4.39 -26.29 12.22
CA TYR A 93 3.32 -25.72 11.40
C TYR A 93 2.21 -25.12 12.26
N ILE A 94 1.76 -25.85 13.30
CA ILE A 94 0.70 -25.39 14.22
C ILE A 94 1.13 -24.09 14.90
N PHE A 95 2.33 -24.09 15.50
CA PHE A 95 2.92 -22.92 16.15
C PHE A 95 3.02 -21.73 15.19
N THR A 96 3.55 -21.95 13.98
CA THR A 96 3.71 -20.87 12.99
C THR A 96 2.36 -20.27 12.58
N LEU A 97 1.38 -21.10 12.21
CA LEU A 97 0.08 -20.63 11.73
C LEU A 97 -0.69 -19.92 12.85
N LEU A 98 -0.66 -20.46 14.06
CA LEU A 98 -1.36 -19.89 15.20
C LEU A 98 -0.72 -18.56 15.61
N THR A 99 0.62 -18.48 15.68
CA THR A 99 1.35 -17.22 15.91
C THR A 99 1.04 -16.18 14.84
N ALA A 100 0.98 -16.58 13.56
CA ALA A 100 0.73 -15.66 12.46
C ALA A 100 -0.66 -15.02 12.55
N TYR A 101 -1.68 -15.80 12.95
CA TYR A 101 -3.02 -15.28 13.20
C TYR A 101 -3.11 -14.46 14.49
N SER A 102 -2.37 -14.82 15.54
CA SER A 102 -2.30 -14.07 16.81
C SER A 102 -1.71 -12.67 16.59
N LEU A 103 -0.55 -12.58 15.92
CA LEU A 103 0.06 -11.29 15.57
C LEU A 103 -0.81 -10.49 14.59
N ARG A 104 -1.60 -11.18 13.75
CA ARG A 104 -2.54 -10.51 12.85
C ARG A 104 -3.67 -9.82 13.61
N VAL A 105 -4.27 -10.46 14.64
CA VAL A 105 -5.37 -9.84 15.39
C VAL A 105 -4.92 -8.60 16.18
N GLU A 106 -3.66 -8.57 16.64
CA GLU A 106 -3.06 -7.38 17.27
C GLU A 106 -2.95 -6.16 16.35
N LEU A 107 -2.97 -6.39 15.03
CA LEU A 107 -2.84 -5.36 13.98
C LEU A 107 -4.19 -4.99 13.35
N MET A 108 -5.31 -5.24 14.04
CA MET A 108 -6.66 -4.92 13.57
C MET A 108 -7.20 -3.57 14.10
N ASP A 109 -6.32 -2.61 14.39
CA ASP A 109 -6.73 -1.28 14.90
C ASP A 109 -7.67 -0.55 13.92
N LEU A 110 -7.50 -0.74 12.62
CA LEU A 110 -8.41 -0.17 11.60
C LEU A 110 -9.85 -0.70 11.71
N ALA A 111 -10.09 -1.85 12.32
CA ALA A 111 -11.44 -2.37 12.57
C ALA A 111 -12.29 -1.45 13.45
N TYR A 112 -11.64 -0.59 14.26
CA TYR A 112 -12.29 0.40 15.11
C TYR A 112 -12.59 1.73 14.40
N ARG A 113 -12.06 1.94 13.18
CA ARG A 113 -12.42 3.09 12.34
C ARG A 113 -13.69 2.82 11.50
N VAL A 114 -14.13 1.57 11.45
CA VAL A 114 -15.35 1.17 10.76
C VAL A 114 -16.55 1.58 11.60
N GLN A 115 -17.42 2.40 11.00
CA GLN A 115 -18.71 2.74 11.58
C GLN A 115 -19.73 1.62 11.31
N PRO A 116 -20.58 1.27 12.29
CA PRO A 116 -21.67 0.32 12.10
C PRO A 116 -22.67 0.86 11.08
N THR A 117 -23.21 -0.03 10.26
CA THR A 117 -24.17 0.29 9.19
C THR A 117 -25.54 -0.30 9.51
N PRO A 118 -26.65 0.31 9.11
CA PRO A 118 -27.97 -0.29 9.26
C PRO A 118 -28.03 -1.69 8.63
N THR A 119 -28.63 -2.66 9.32
CA THR A 119 -28.83 -4.02 8.78
C THR A 119 -29.83 -4.01 7.64
N SER A 120 -29.54 -4.75 6.57
CA SER A 120 -30.48 -4.97 5.45
C SER A 120 -31.68 -5.84 5.83
N SER A 121 -31.53 -6.70 6.84
CA SER A 121 -32.60 -7.56 7.37
C SER A 121 -32.54 -7.61 8.89
N VAL A 122 -33.71 -7.49 9.54
CA VAL A 122 -33.80 -7.47 11.01
C VAL A 122 -34.57 -8.70 11.49
N SER A 123 -33.90 -9.56 12.25
CA SER A 123 -34.59 -10.70 12.89
C SER A 123 -35.45 -10.22 14.08
N ARG A 124 -36.49 -10.99 14.45
CA ARG A 124 -37.26 -10.70 15.68
C ARG A 124 -36.36 -10.60 16.92
N ARG A 125 -35.32 -11.42 17.01
CA ARG A 125 -34.32 -11.39 18.09
C ARG A 125 -33.49 -10.10 18.06
N SER A 126 -33.10 -9.63 16.88
CA SER A 126 -32.37 -8.38 16.68
C SER A 126 -33.20 -7.16 17.09
N LEU A 127 -34.51 -7.15 16.81
CA LEU A 127 -35.43 -6.11 17.29
C LEU A 127 -35.55 -6.09 18.81
N LEU A 128 -35.69 -7.26 19.45
CA LEU A 128 -35.77 -7.37 20.90
C LEU A 128 -34.49 -6.88 21.61
N LYS A 129 -33.33 -7.07 20.97
CA LYS A 129 -32.03 -6.57 21.45
C LYS A 129 -31.68 -5.16 20.94
N LEU A 130 -32.58 -4.51 20.19
CA LEU A 130 -32.33 -3.21 19.53
C LEU A 130 -31.05 -3.16 18.68
N LYS A 131 -30.62 -4.30 18.13
CA LYS A 131 -29.43 -4.43 17.28
C LYS A 131 -29.83 -4.36 15.80
N THR A 132 -30.11 -3.16 15.33
CA THR A 132 -30.51 -2.86 13.93
C THR A 132 -29.33 -2.43 13.05
N TYR A 133 -28.11 -2.80 13.44
CA TYR A 133 -26.88 -2.45 12.74
C TYR A 133 -25.93 -3.66 12.67
N GLU A 134 -25.03 -3.63 11.69
CA GLU A 134 -23.98 -4.61 11.45
C GLU A 134 -22.65 -3.90 11.17
N TYR A 135 -21.54 -4.62 11.35
CA TYR A 135 -20.23 -4.15 10.95
C TYR A 135 -19.82 -4.83 9.65
N LYS A 136 -19.57 -4.03 8.61
CA LYS A 136 -19.03 -4.49 7.34
C LYS A 136 -17.56 -4.08 7.24
N PRO A 137 -16.62 -4.97 6.89
CA PRO A 137 -15.21 -4.61 6.74
C PRO A 137 -14.94 -3.85 5.43
N TYR A 138 -15.67 -2.75 5.20
CA TYR A 138 -15.43 -1.89 4.05
C TYR A 138 -14.07 -1.19 4.18
N PRO A 139 -13.41 -0.84 3.06
CA PRO A 139 -12.11 -0.22 3.12
C PRO A 139 -12.13 1.12 3.86
N VAL A 140 -11.17 1.33 4.75
CA VAL A 140 -11.01 2.55 5.55
C VAL A 140 -9.64 3.17 5.30
N LEU A 141 -9.55 4.48 5.52
CA LEU A 141 -8.31 5.20 5.31
C LEU A 141 -7.33 4.90 6.46
N PHE A 142 -6.13 4.41 6.13
CA PHE A 142 -5.05 4.16 7.08
C PHE A 142 -4.43 5.46 7.58
N ASP A 143 -4.15 6.38 6.66
CA ASP A 143 -3.58 7.70 6.96
C ASP A 143 -3.94 8.70 5.84
N GLU A 144 -3.74 9.99 6.09
CA GLU A 144 -4.06 11.04 5.13
C GLU A 144 -3.26 10.89 3.81
N VAL A 145 -3.93 11.13 2.68
CA VAL A 145 -3.30 11.06 1.36
C VAL A 145 -3.87 12.12 0.43
N HIS A 146 -2.98 12.96 -0.10
CA HIS A 146 -3.33 14.02 -1.07
C HIS A 146 -2.84 13.74 -2.49
N ALA A 147 -2.27 12.55 -2.74
CA ALA A 147 -1.84 12.14 -4.08
C ALA A 147 -3.06 11.96 -5.00
N LYS A 148 -3.28 12.91 -5.91
CA LYS A 148 -4.49 12.99 -6.74
C LYS A 148 -4.73 11.71 -7.55
N ARG A 149 -3.66 11.12 -8.09
CA ARG A 149 -3.76 9.86 -8.85
C ARG A 149 -4.11 8.66 -7.97
N GLU A 150 -3.64 8.62 -6.73
CA GLU A 150 -4.02 7.57 -5.78
C GLU A 150 -5.51 7.65 -5.45
N ILE A 151 -5.97 8.85 -5.08
CA ILE A 151 -7.38 9.12 -4.76
C ILE A 151 -8.27 8.78 -5.96
N ASN A 152 -7.93 9.30 -7.14
CA ASN A 152 -8.70 9.06 -8.36
C ASN A 152 -8.74 7.57 -8.71
N LYS A 153 -7.62 6.84 -8.57
CA LYS A 153 -7.60 5.40 -8.84
C LYS A 153 -8.52 4.63 -7.90
N ALA A 154 -8.57 4.97 -6.62
CA ALA A 154 -9.50 4.35 -5.67
C ALA A 154 -10.96 4.62 -6.05
N ILE A 155 -11.28 5.85 -6.47
CA ILE A 155 -12.62 6.25 -6.93
C ILE A 155 -13.01 5.49 -8.21
N GLU A 156 -12.19 5.59 -9.25
CA GLU A 156 -12.43 5.01 -10.58
C GLU A 156 -12.48 3.48 -10.55
N SER A 157 -11.77 2.84 -9.61
CA SER A 157 -11.74 1.38 -9.51
C SER A 157 -12.98 0.81 -8.84
N CYS A 158 -13.74 1.58 -8.05
CA CYS A 158 -14.89 1.05 -7.31
C CYS A 158 -16.01 0.61 -8.27
N PRO A 159 -16.33 -0.70 -8.36
CA PRO A 159 -17.36 -1.18 -9.30
C PRO A 159 -18.76 -0.65 -8.98
N GLN A 160 -19.01 -0.33 -7.71
CA GLN A 160 -20.28 0.18 -7.21
C GLN A 160 -20.34 1.73 -7.17
N GLY A 161 -19.26 2.42 -7.53
CA GLY A 161 -19.19 3.89 -7.49
C GLY A 161 -19.33 4.51 -6.09
N LEU A 162 -18.96 3.78 -5.04
CA LEU A 162 -19.19 4.18 -3.64
C LEU A 162 -18.03 4.95 -3.00
N ILE A 163 -16.87 4.98 -3.65
CA ILE A 163 -15.71 5.71 -3.13
C ILE A 163 -15.81 7.18 -3.51
N VAL A 164 -15.72 8.05 -2.52
CA VAL A 164 -15.80 9.51 -2.66
C VAL A 164 -14.48 10.14 -2.22
N LYS A 165 -14.28 11.39 -2.64
CA LYS A 165 -13.13 12.19 -2.18
C LYS A 165 -13.51 12.97 -0.92
N ALA A 166 -12.90 12.62 0.21
CA ALA A 166 -12.93 13.40 1.44
C ALA A 166 -11.69 14.32 1.56
N PRO A 167 -11.65 15.25 2.53
CA PRO A 167 -10.47 16.09 2.78
C PRO A 167 -9.18 15.29 3.04
N GLU A 168 -9.29 14.23 3.84
CA GLU A 168 -8.15 13.40 4.26
C GLU A 168 -7.71 12.40 3.16
N GLY A 169 -8.61 12.02 2.25
CA GLY A 169 -8.32 10.99 1.25
C GLY A 169 -9.57 10.36 0.64
N PRO A 170 -9.46 9.20 -0.02
CA PRO A 170 -10.63 8.44 -0.47
C PRO A 170 -11.38 7.85 0.74
N SER A 171 -12.71 7.88 0.71
CA SER A 171 -13.57 7.27 1.74
C SER A 171 -14.77 6.57 1.12
N VAL A 172 -15.41 5.67 1.86
CA VAL A 172 -16.64 5.01 1.44
C VAL A 172 -17.83 5.89 1.81
N GLY A 173 -18.56 6.41 0.82
CA GLY A 173 -19.65 7.36 1.06
C GLY A 173 -20.94 6.75 1.60
N TYR A 174 -21.30 5.55 1.12
CA TYR A 174 -22.49 4.80 1.57
C TYR A 174 -22.07 3.39 1.99
N PRO A 175 -21.50 3.22 3.19
CA PRO A 175 -20.90 1.95 3.59
C PRO A 175 -21.90 0.79 3.67
N GLU A 176 -23.18 1.06 3.94
CA GLU A 176 -24.25 0.08 3.97
C GLU A 176 -24.47 -0.61 2.61
N LYS A 177 -24.13 0.07 1.50
CA LYS A 177 -24.22 -0.46 0.12
C LYS A 177 -22.94 -1.16 -0.34
N CYS A 178 -21.85 -1.08 0.42
CA CYS A 178 -20.57 -1.65 0.02
C CYS A 178 -20.61 -3.18 0.08
N SER A 179 -20.24 -3.85 -1.02
CA SER A 179 -20.13 -5.31 -1.09
C SER A 179 -18.85 -5.85 -0.46
N VAL A 180 -18.05 -4.99 0.17
CA VAL A 180 -16.76 -5.30 0.81
C VAL A 180 -15.75 -6.05 -0.07
N CYS A 181 -15.88 -5.94 -1.41
CA CYS A 181 -15.00 -6.64 -2.35
C CYS A 181 -13.52 -6.21 -2.25
N GLY A 182 -13.22 -5.01 -1.74
CA GLY A 182 -11.84 -4.55 -1.55
C GLY A 182 -11.08 -4.18 -2.84
N TYR A 183 -11.71 -4.25 -4.01
CA TYR A 183 -11.06 -3.99 -5.31
C TYR A 183 -10.41 -2.60 -5.41
N CYS A 184 -11.03 -1.57 -4.82
CA CYS A 184 -10.46 -0.22 -4.76
C CYS A 184 -9.18 -0.15 -3.91
N SER A 185 -9.06 -0.96 -2.86
CA SER A 185 -7.83 -1.11 -2.09
C SER A 185 -6.77 -1.83 -2.92
N ALA A 186 -7.12 -2.97 -3.52
CA ALA A 186 -6.21 -3.81 -4.28
C ALA A 186 -5.65 -3.16 -5.55
N SER A 187 -6.39 -2.25 -6.15
CA SER A 187 -6.00 -1.54 -7.38
C SER A 187 -5.26 -0.23 -7.11
N SER A 188 -5.16 0.19 -5.85
CA SER A 188 -4.48 1.42 -5.44
C SER A 188 -2.96 1.30 -5.61
N TYR A 189 -2.22 2.40 -5.72
CA TYR A 189 -0.78 2.36 -5.93
C TYR A 189 0.02 2.39 -4.63
N LEU A 190 -0.53 3.02 -3.59
CA LEU A 190 0.22 3.37 -2.38
C LEU A 190 -0.26 2.61 -1.14
N GLY A 191 -1.51 2.15 -1.13
CA GLY A 191 -2.07 1.34 -0.03
C GLY A 191 -2.56 2.15 1.16
N TYR A 192 -3.20 3.29 0.91
CA TYR A 192 -3.80 4.11 1.98
C TYR A 192 -5.25 3.74 2.27
N LEU A 193 -6.01 3.28 1.27
CA LEU A 193 -7.36 2.76 1.48
C LEU A 193 -7.23 1.26 1.74
N GLU A 194 -7.44 0.83 2.98
CA GLU A 194 -7.06 -0.50 3.49
C GLU A 194 -8.29 -1.29 3.94
N ILE A 195 -8.24 -2.61 3.74
CA ILE A 195 -9.27 -3.51 4.27
C ILE A 195 -8.94 -3.72 5.75
N PRO A 196 -9.83 -3.36 6.69
CA PRO A 196 -9.49 -3.28 8.12
C PRO A 196 -9.08 -4.64 8.73
N THR A 197 -9.54 -5.73 8.12
CA THR A 197 -9.23 -7.09 8.55
C THR A 197 -8.15 -7.76 7.71
N ALA A 198 -7.51 -7.04 6.77
CA ALA A 198 -6.46 -7.57 5.91
C ALA A 198 -5.54 -6.44 5.41
N THR A 199 -4.98 -5.70 6.37
CA THR A 199 -4.13 -4.53 6.08
C THR A 199 -2.76 -4.94 5.56
N THR A 200 -2.01 -3.97 5.01
CA THR A 200 -0.62 -4.16 4.60
C THR A 200 0.23 -4.72 5.76
N ASP A 201 0.07 -4.19 6.98
CA ASP A 201 0.80 -4.62 8.18
C ASP A 201 0.45 -6.06 8.57
N GLN A 202 -0.85 -6.41 8.52
CA GLN A 202 -1.33 -7.76 8.83
C GLN A 202 -0.77 -8.79 7.86
N VAL A 203 -0.75 -8.50 6.55
CA VAL A 203 -0.19 -9.39 5.54
C VAL A 203 1.33 -9.54 5.73
N LEU A 204 2.05 -8.45 5.99
CA LEU A 204 3.49 -8.49 6.21
C LEU A 204 3.87 -9.29 7.45
N SER A 205 3.17 -9.04 8.57
CA SER A 205 3.35 -9.77 9.82
C SER A 205 3.15 -11.27 9.62
N PHE A 206 2.10 -11.64 8.88
CA PHE A 206 1.80 -13.03 8.55
C PHE A 206 2.92 -13.69 7.73
N ILE A 207 3.38 -13.02 6.66
CA ILE A 207 4.50 -13.50 5.83
C ILE A 207 5.79 -13.65 6.67
N ASN A 208 6.13 -12.65 7.46
CA ASN A 208 7.34 -12.66 8.28
C ASN A 208 7.30 -13.76 9.35
N THR A 209 6.12 -14.05 9.91
CA THR A 209 5.95 -15.16 10.86
C THR A 209 6.27 -16.50 10.20
N ILE A 210 5.77 -16.74 8.98
CA ILE A 210 6.09 -17.94 8.21
C ILE A 210 7.60 -18.02 7.95
N VAL A 211 8.23 -16.92 7.52
CA VAL A 211 9.68 -16.84 7.28
C VAL A 211 10.48 -17.17 8.54
N ARG A 212 10.07 -16.67 9.70
CA ARG A 212 10.80 -16.80 10.96
C ARG A 212 10.68 -18.17 11.60
N HIS A 213 9.53 -18.83 11.49
CA HIS A 213 9.24 -20.02 12.29
C HIS A 213 9.06 -21.31 11.46
N TYR A 214 8.97 -21.21 10.13
CA TYR A 214 8.86 -22.36 9.23
C TYR A 214 10.02 -22.41 8.23
N ARG A 215 11.25 -22.54 8.76
CA ARG A 215 12.50 -22.21 8.04
C ARG A 215 12.96 -23.30 7.08
N ASP A 216 12.89 -24.56 7.49
CA ASP A 216 13.55 -25.68 6.78
C ASP A 216 12.67 -26.34 5.71
N LYS A 217 11.45 -25.81 5.55
CA LYS A 217 10.44 -26.37 4.66
C LYS A 217 9.96 -25.34 3.65
N GLN A 218 9.56 -25.86 2.50
CA GLN A 218 8.84 -25.09 1.49
C GLN A 218 7.51 -24.61 2.05
N ALA A 219 7.15 -23.35 1.78
CA ALA A 219 5.91 -22.76 2.25
C ALA A 219 5.18 -22.07 1.11
N ALA A 220 3.87 -22.18 1.14
CA ALA A 220 2.96 -21.39 0.32
C ALA A 220 2.02 -20.58 1.21
N ILE A 221 1.58 -19.42 0.72
CA ILE A 221 0.53 -18.63 1.34
C ILE A 221 -0.70 -18.68 0.43
N LEU A 222 -1.85 -19.06 0.99
CA LEU A 222 -3.10 -19.17 0.28
C LEU A 222 -4.00 -17.98 0.63
N PHE A 223 -4.04 -16.97 -0.23
CA PHE A 223 -5.02 -15.89 -0.13
C PHE A 223 -6.39 -16.42 -0.56
N THR A 224 -7.35 -16.45 0.36
CA THR A 224 -8.69 -17.02 0.12
C THR A 224 -9.76 -16.23 0.88
N ASP A 225 -10.98 -16.24 0.37
CA ASP A 225 -12.16 -15.60 0.97
C ASP A 225 -13.08 -16.58 1.69
N SER A 226 -12.73 -17.86 1.70
CA SER A 226 -13.48 -18.91 2.38
C SER A 226 -12.58 -19.82 3.22
N ILE A 227 -13.18 -20.38 4.26
CA ILE A 227 -12.55 -21.42 5.09
C ILE A 227 -12.46 -22.71 4.25
N ILE A 228 -11.24 -23.22 4.11
CA ILE A 228 -10.94 -24.46 3.39
C ILE A 228 -10.81 -25.59 4.40
N ASP A 229 -11.56 -26.68 4.23
CA ASP A 229 -11.59 -27.78 5.21
C ASP A 229 -10.27 -28.55 5.33
N ASP A 230 -9.64 -28.85 4.19
CA ASP A 230 -8.43 -29.66 4.12
C ASP A 230 -7.28 -28.84 3.52
N ILE A 231 -6.32 -28.50 4.36
CA ILE A 231 -5.15 -27.71 4.00
C ILE A 231 -3.91 -28.57 4.23
N PRO A 232 -3.11 -28.87 3.20
CA PRO A 232 -1.84 -29.58 3.34
C PRO A 232 -0.85 -28.84 4.25
N GLU A 233 0.04 -29.60 4.90
CA GLU A 233 1.13 -28.98 5.68
C GLU A 233 2.04 -28.13 4.76
N GLY A 234 2.50 -26.98 5.24
CA GLY A 234 3.29 -26.02 4.47
C GLY A 234 2.47 -25.03 3.64
N ILE A 235 1.14 -25.13 3.63
CA ILE A 235 0.26 -24.14 3.00
C ILE A 235 -0.45 -23.34 4.09
N PHE A 236 -0.12 -22.05 4.20
CA PHE A 236 -0.65 -21.17 5.22
C PHE A 236 -1.83 -20.36 4.67
N PRO A 237 -3.09 -20.63 5.09
CA PRO A 237 -4.24 -19.87 4.64
C PRO A 237 -4.22 -18.45 5.23
N PHE A 238 -4.45 -17.47 4.37
CA PHE A 238 -4.71 -16.09 4.74
C PHE A 238 -6.14 -15.73 4.33
N LEU A 239 -7.06 -15.80 5.30
CA LEU A 239 -8.46 -15.43 5.07
C LEU A 239 -8.61 -13.93 4.82
N MET A 240 -9.39 -13.54 3.83
CA MET A 240 -9.76 -12.14 3.55
C MET A 240 -11.28 -12.04 3.39
N PRO A 241 -11.89 -10.84 3.55
CA PRO A 241 -13.32 -10.67 3.25
C PRO A 241 -13.66 -10.97 1.79
N CYS A 242 -12.75 -10.67 0.87
CA CYS A 242 -12.87 -10.97 -0.55
C CYS A 242 -11.48 -10.98 -1.20
N THR A 243 -11.25 -11.91 -2.13
CA THR A 243 -9.95 -12.00 -2.83
C THR A 243 -9.76 -10.94 -3.92
N ALA A 244 -10.82 -10.21 -4.30
CA ALA A 244 -10.66 -8.95 -5.01
C ALA A 244 -9.83 -7.91 -4.23
N GLY A 245 -9.65 -8.10 -2.92
CA GLY A 245 -8.79 -7.30 -2.05
C GLY A 245 -7.28 -7.60 -2.14
N VAL A 246 -6.87 -8.65 -2.86
CA VAL A 246 -5.46 -9.04 -2.95
C VAL A 246 -4.69 -8.06 -3.85
N HIS A 247 -3.74 -7.34 -3.26
CA HIS A 247 -2.89 -6.39 -3.96
C HIS A 247 -1.66 -7.07 -4.60
N ASP A 248 -1.15 -6.55 -5.72
CA ASP A 248 0.00 -7.11 -6.46
C ASP A 248 1.23 -7.26 -5.56
N SER A 249 1.51 -6.24 -4.73
CA SER A 249 2.65 -6.26 -3.80
C SER A 249 2.58 -7.37 -2.76
N PHE A 250 1.40 -7.87 -2.38
CA PHE A 250 1.30 -8.98 -1.43
C PHE A 250 1.77 -10.28 -2.07
N VAL A 251 1.36 -10.51 -3.32
CA VAL A 251 1.77 -11.67 -4.13
C VAL A 251 3.27 -11.61 -4.40
N LEU A 252 3.78 -10.47 -4.87
CA LEU A 252 5.19 -10.32 -5.19
C LEU A 252 6.09 -10.35 -3.95
N ALA A 253 5.66 -9.75 -2.83
CA ALA A 253 6.42 -9.81 -1.58
C ALA A 253 6.46 -11.22 -1.01
N SER A 254 5.39 -12.00 -1.13
CA SER A 254 5.39 -13.42 -0.74
C SER A 254 6.48 -14.17 -1.49
N TYR A 255 6.53 -14.01 -2.82
CA TYR A 255 7.57 -14.63 -3.65
C TYR A 255 8.98 -14.18 -3.26
N ALA A 256 9.17 -12.88 -3.11
CA ALA A 256 10.45 -12.30 -2.72
C ALA A 256 10.87 -12.71 -1.30
N ALA A 257 9.94 -13.02 -0.39
CA ALA A 257 10.22 -13.60 0.93
C ALA A 257 10.51 -15.12 0.87
N GLY A 258 10.39 -15.73 -0.31
CA GLY A 258 10.59 -17.16 -0.55
C GLY A 258 9.34 -18.02 -0.34
N ILE A 259 8.15 -17.41 -0.17
CA ILE A 259 6.87 -18.10 -0.01
C ILE A 259 6.13 -18.11 -1.36
N THR A 260 5.58 -19.26 -1.77
CA THR A 260 4.80 -19.34 -3.02
C THR A 260 3.37 -18.81 -2.79
N PRO A 261 2.92 -17.75 -3.47
CA PRO A 261 1.56 -17.24 -3.34
C PRO A 261 0.57 -18.05 -4.19
N ILE A 262 -0.56 -18.38 -3.57
CA ILE A 262 -1.75 -18.94 -4.22
C ILE A 262 -2.89 -17.95 -3.98
N VAL A 263 -3.59 -17.55 -5.03
CA VAL A 263 -4.77 -16.68 -4.93
C VAL A 263 -5.99 -17.46 -5.37
N HIS A 264 -6.93 -17.67 -4.45
CA HIS A 264 -8.10 -18.51 -4.65
C HIS A 264 -9.39 -17.69 -4.59
N VAL A 265 -10.25 -17.85 -5.59
CA VAL A 265 -11.61 -17.28 -5.58
C VAL A 265 -12.60 -18.40 -5.30
N SER A 266 -13.22 -18.38 -4.11
CA SER A 266 -14.16 -19.43 -3.74
C SER A 266 -15.41 -19.43 -4.61
N SER A 267 -15.96 -20.63 -4.84
CA SER A 267 -17.23 -20.82 -5.54
C SER A 267 -18.41 -20.14 -4.82
N LYS A 268 -18.28 -19.87 -3.52
CA LYS A 268 -19.30 -19.24 -2.66
C LYS A 268 -19.12 -17.73 -2.47
N CYS A 269 -18.16 -17.11 -3.17
CA CYS A 269 -17.89 -15.67 -3.07
C CYS A 269 -19.12 -14.86 -3.52
N GLU A 270 -19.61 -13.93 -2.69
CA GLU A 270 -20.74 -13.06 -3.06
C GLU A 270 -20.36 -12.07 -4.18
N SER A 271 -19.13 -11.56 -4.15
CA SER A 271 -18.57 -10.64 -5.16
C SER A 271 -17.70 -11.37 -6.19
N ARG A 272 -18.07 -12.60 -6.56
CA ARG A 272 -17.24 -13.51 -7.36
C ARG A 272 -16.77 -12.92 -8.68
N ASP A 273 -17.63 -12.21 -9.41
CA ASP A 273 -17.26 -11.60 -10.70
C ASP A 273 -16.15 -10.55 -10.55
N ILE A 274 -16.21 -9.76 -9.48
CA ILE A 274 -15.18 -8.76 -9.16
C ILE A 274 -13.88 -9.45 -8.74
N ALA A 275 -13.98 -10.52 -7.96
CA ALA A 275 -12.83 -11.33 -7.54
C ALA A 275 -12.14 -12.01 -8.73
N LEU A 276 -12.89 -12.59 -9.67
CA LEU A 276 -12.35 -13.18 -10.89
C LEU A 276 -11.71 -12.12 -11.79
N LYS A 277 -12.36 -10.96 -11.98
CA LYS A 277 -11.76 -9.84 -12.71
C LYS A 277 -10.42 -9.44 -12.10
N ARG A 278 -10.35 -9.31 -10.77
CA ARG A 278 -9.11 -8.98 -10.08
C ARG A 278 -8.04 -10.06 -10.25
N LEU A 279 -8.44 -11.32 -10.15
CA LEU A 279 -7.56 -12.47 -10.34
C LEU A 279 -6.93 -12.44 -11.74
N ASP A 280 -7.71 -12.08 -12.77
CA ASP A 280 -7.22 -11.93 -14.14
C ASP A 280 -6.22 -10.78 -14.29
N GLU A 281 -6.47 -9.66 -13.60
CA GLU A 281 -5.58 -8.47 -13.60
C GLU A 281 -4.28 -8.63 -12.79
N LEU A 282 -4.21 -9.58 -11.85
CA LEU A 282 -2.95 -9.89 -11.16
C LEU A 282 -1.85 -10.22 -12.19
N PRO A 283 -0.56 -9.95 -11.90
CA PRO A 283 0.52 -10.43 -12.75
C PRO A 283 0.42 -11.95 -12.97
N SER A 284 0.74 -12.42 -14.18
CA SER A 284 0.75 -13.87 -14.48
C SER A 284 1.99 -14.57 -13.92
N HIS A 285 3.06 -13.81 -13.71
CA HIS A 285 4.33 -14.25 -13.15
C HIS A 285 4.99 -13.12 -12.37
N PHE A 286 6.02 -13.45 -11.59
CA PHE A 286 6.86 -12.44 -10.94
C PHE A 286 7.72 -11.70 -12.00
N PRO A 287 7.66 -10.36 -12.10
CA PRO A 287 8.38 -9.59 -13.11
C PRO A 287 9.87 -9.90 -13.18
N GLY A 288 10.38 -10.16 -14.38
CA GLY A 288 11.76 -10.54 -14.65
C GLY A 288 12.05 -12.03 -14.48
N THR A 289 11.04 -12.88 -14.22
CA THR A 289 11.23 -14.32 -14.00
C THR A 289 10.16 -15.16 -14.72
N ASN A 290 10.33 -16.48 -14.75
CA ASN A 290 9.29 -17.41 -15.21
C ASN A 290 8.43 -17.96 -14.06
N PHE A 291 8.47 -17.36 -12.87
CA PHE A 291 7.74 -17.85 -11.71
C PHE A 291 6.26 -17.48 -11.80
N ILE A 292 5.45 -18.45 -12.22
CA ILE A 292 4.00 -18.28 -12.45
C ILE A 292 3.27 -18.05 -11.13
N ILE A 293 2.35 -17.09 -11.09
CA ILE A 293 1.46 -16.88 -9.95
C ILE A 293 0.27 -17.85 -10.06
N SER A 294 0.06 -18.68 -9.03
CA SER A 294 -1.05 -19.65 -9.00
C SER A 294 -2.39 -18.94 -8.78
N LYS A 295 -3.13 -18.76 -9.88
CA LYS A 295 -4.46 -18.15 -9.93
C LYS A 295 -5.54 -19.23 -9.96
N VAL A 296 -6.20 -19.46 -8.84
CA VAL A 296 -7.18 -20.55 -8.68
C VAL A 296 -8.59 -19.97 -8.72
N ARG A 297 -9.40 -20.38 -9.71
CA ARG A 297 -10.70 -19.76 -9.98
C ARG A 297 -11.85 -20.35 -9.17
N ASN A 298 -11.71 -21.56 -8.63
CA ASN A 298 -12.77 -22.25 -7.88
C ASN A 298 -12.23 -23.33 -6.93
N ASP A 299 -13.12 -23.86 -6.07
CA ASP A 299 -12.77 -24.83 -5.04
C ASP A 299 -12.27 -26.18 -5.62
N GLU A 300 -12.68 -26.58 -6.83
CA GLU A 300 -12.22 -27.83 -7.47
C GLU A 300 -10.78 -27.70 -8.00
N GLU A 301 -10.49 -26.57 -8.63
CA GLU A 301 -9.14 -26.20 -9.07
C GLU A 301 -8.20 -26.03 -7.87
N LEU A 302 -8.73 -25.55 -6.74
CA LEU A 302 -7.97 -25.44 -5.50
C LEU A 302 -7.52 -26.83 -5.04
N LYS A 303 -8.42 -27.81 -4.95
CA LYS A 303 -8.07 -29.18 -4.54
C LYS A 303 -6.94 -29.76 -5.40
N LYS A 304 -7.02 -29.58 -6.73
CA LYS A 304 -5.97 -30.01 -7.66
C LYS A 304 -4.66 -29.25 -7.41
N THR A 305 -4.73 -27.94 -7.19
CA THR A 305 -3.54 -27.13 -6.92
C THR A 305 -2.87 -27.57 -5.62
N LEU A 306 -3.62 -27.74 -4.54
CA LEU A 306 -3.11 -28.14 -3.23
C LEU A 306 -2.44 -29.53 -3.26
N SER A 307 -2.89 -30.45 -4.12
CA SER A 307 -2.29 -31.80 -4.23
C SER A 307 -0.97 -31.84 -5.01
N TYR A 308 -0.74 -30.91 -5.94
CA TYR A 308 0.41 -30.96 -6.84
C TYR A 308 1.38 -29.79 -6.72
N ILE A 309 1.02 -28.76 -5.94
CA ILE A 309 1.87 -27.58 -5.82
C ILE A 309 3.22 -27.98 -5.21
N LYS A 310 4.29 -27.62 -5.93
CA LYS A 310 5.65 -27.69 -5.44
C LYS A 310 6.09 -26.25 -5.22
N PRO A 311 6.06 -25.74 -3.97
CA PRO A 311 6.48 -24.38 -3.73
C PRO A 311 7.90 -24.16 -4.24
N ILE A 312 8.15 -22.98 -4.80
CA ILE A 312 9.44 -22.66 -5.39
C ILE A 312 10.49 -22.63 -4.29
N GLN A 313 11.63 -23.27 -4.54
CA GLN A 313 12.76 -23.23 -3.62
C GLN A 313 13.53 -21.93 -3.81
N LEU A 314 13.25 -20.96 -2.94
CA LEU A 314 13.97 -19.69 -2.85
C LEU A 314 14.52 -19.54 -1.44
N SER A 315 15.64 -18.82 -1.30
CA SER A 315 16.12 -18.41 0.02
C SER A 315 15.05 -17.58 0.72
N ARG A 316 14.96 -17.73 2.04
CA ARG A 316 14.04 -16.95 2.88
C ARG A 316 14.62 -15.57 3.15
N SER A 317 13.77 -14.55 3.04
CA SER A 317 14.13 -13.19 3.44
C SER A 317 12.96 -12.59 4.21
N GLU A 318 13.24 -12.10 5.41
CA GLU A 318 12.26 -11.33 6.17
C GLU A 318 12.04 -9.97 5.50
N ILE A 319 10.79 -9.52 5.46
CA ILE A 319 10.44 -8.20 4.94
C ILE A 319 10.71 -7.17 6.03
N PRO A 320 11.61 -6.18 5.82
CA PRO A 320 11.90 -5.17 6.83
C PRO A 320 10.67 -4.27 7.08
N LEU A 321 10.37 -3.98 8.35
CA LEU A 321 9.19 -3.20 8.73
C LEU A 321 9.23 -1.77 8.18
N GLU A 322 10.42 -1.18 8.08
CA GLU A 322 10.64 0.16 7.52
C GLU A 322 10.14 0.31 6.08
N VAL A 323 10.02 -0.80 5.32
CA VAL A 323 9.50 -0.79 3.95
C VAL A 323 8.07 -0.23 3.93
N ILE A 324 7.22 -0.63 4.87
CA ILE A 324 5.81 -0.24 4.90
C ILE A 324 5.52 1.00 5.76
N LEU A 325 6.53 1.50 6.47
CA LEU A 325 6.47 2.79 7.19
C LEU A 325 6.74 3.99 6.28
N GLN A 326 7.18 3.75 5.03
CA GLN A 326 7.36 4.80 4.05
C GLN A 326 6.02 5.40 3.60
N ARG A 327 6.05 6.68 3.16
CA ARG A 327 4.89 7.37 2.56
C ARG A 327 4.26 6.62 1.38
N SER A 328 4.96 5.69 0.75
CA SER A 328 4.44 4.93 -0.38
C SER A 328 4.44 3.45 -0.03
N ARG A 329 3.68 3.06 0.99
CA ARG A 329 3.70 1.75 1.68
C ARG A 329 3.73 0.55 0.71
N ARG A 330 2.66 0.32 -0.05
CA ARG A 330 2.59 -0.82 -1.00
C ARG A 330 3.52 -0.67 -2.21
N ARG A 331 3.87 0.57 -2.58
CA ARG A 331 4.87 0.84 -3.62
C ARG A 331 6.28 0.46 -3.17
N ALA A 332 6.65 0.82 -1.95
CA ALA A 332 7.93 0.45 -1.36
C ALA A 332 8.02 -1.07 -1.21
N LEU A 333 6.92 -1.73 -0.84
CA LEU A 333 6.83 -3.18 -0.80
C LEU A 333 7.05 -3.83 -2.18
N LEU A 334 6.45 -3.27 -3.24
CA LEU A 334 6.70 -3.71 -4.61
C LEU A 334 8.19 -3.56 -5.00
N ILE A 335 8.80 -2.42 -4.67
CA ILE A 335 10.21 -2.15 -4.99
C ILE A 335 11.13 -3.11 -4.24
N TRP A 336 10.92 -3.26 -2.92
CA TRP A 336 11.63 -4.23 -2.10
C TRP A 336 11.52 -5.64 -2.69
N SER A 337 10.33 -6.03 -3.15
CA SER A 337 10.13 -7.37 -3.73
C SER A 337 11.04 -7.62 -4.94
N ILE A 338 11.14 -6.64 -5.84
CA ILE A 338 11.96 -6.76 -7.05
C ILE A 338 13.46 -6.71 -6.70
N GLU A 339 13.87 -5.79 -5.83
CA GLU A 339 15.25 -5.69 -5.36
C GLU A 339 15.69 -6.98 -4.65
N GLU A 340 14.86 -7.53 -3.78
CA GLU A 340 15.15 -8.76 -3.04
C GLU A 340 15.19 -9.97 -3.98
N MET A 341 14.28 -10.06 -4.95
CA MET A 341 14.33 -11.13 -5.96
C MET A 341 15.60 -11.05 -6.82
N SER A 342 16.08 -9.85 -7.16
CA SER A 342 17.30 -9.67 -7.95
C SER A 342 18.56 -10.22 -7.27
N LYS A 343 18.55 -10.36 -5.94
CA LYS A 343 19.63 -11.00 -5.17
C LYS A 343 19.57 -12.53 -5.23
N LYS A 344 18.41 -13.10 -5.59
CA LYS A 344 18.14 -14.55 -5.56
C LYS A 344 18.25 -15.18 -6.92
N VAL A 345 17.79 -14.47 -7.95
CA VAL A 345 17.77 -14.94 -9.34
C VAL A 345 18.14 -13.81 -10.29
N LYS A 346 18.70 -14.17 -11.44
CA LYS A 346 18.96 -13.22 -12.53
C LYS A 346 17.64 -12.83 -13.18
N LEU A 347 17.28 -11.55 -13.10
CA LEU A 347 16.06 -11.02 -13.69
C LEU A 347 16.23 -10.74 -15.19
N ASN A 348 15.15 -10.91 -15.96
CA ASN A 348 15.08 -10.44 -17.34
C ASN A 348 14.91 -8.91 -17.37
N GLU A 349 15.98 -8.22 -17.76
CA GLU A 349 16.09 -6.76 -17.80
C GLU A 349 15.09 -6.08 -18.75
N ASP A 350 14.56 -6.80 -19.75
CA ASP A 350 13.60 -6.29 -20.73
C ASP A 350 12.14 -6.46 -20.31
N ASP A 351 11.87 -7.25 -19.26
CA ASP A 351 10.53 -7.48 -18.79
C ASP A 351 9.96 -6.23 -18.11
N THR A 352 8.66 -6.02 -18.25
CA THR A 352 7.96 -4.85 -17.72
C THR A 352 7.46 -5.08 -16.31
N VAL A 353 7.40 -4.01 -15.52
CA VAL A 353 6.95 -4.04 -14.14
C VAL A 353 5.58 -3.37 -14.06
N PRO A 354 4.49 -4.15 -13.90
CA PRO A 354 3.14 -3.60 -13.83
C PRO A 354 3.02 -2.49 -12.77
N GLY A 355 2.40 -1.38 -13.17
CA GLY A 355 2.15 -0.25 -12.28
C GLY A 355 3.35 0.64 -11.98
N VAL A 356 4.57 0.36 -12.48
CA VAL A 356 5.70 1.31 -12.52
C VAL A 356 5.78 1.91 -13.91
N TYR A 357 5.88 3.23 -14.04
CA TYR A 357 5.94 3.90 -15.35
C TYR A 357 7.30 4.53 -15.60
N ASN A 358 7.82 4.37 -16.81
CA ASN A 358 9.08 5.02 -17.18
C ASN A 358 8.84 6.48 -17.62
N VAL A 359 9.87 7.29 -17.50
CA VAL A 359 9.85 8.72 -17.85
C VAL A 359 11.09 9.05 -18.65
N GLU A 360 10.87 9.69 -19.79
CA GLU A 360 11.92 10.19 -20.66
C GLU A 360 11.89 11.72 -20.66
N VAL A 361 13.09 12.32 -20.68
CA VAL A 361 13.25 13.77 -20.72
C VAL A 361 14.18 14.11 -21.87
N ASP A 362 13.70 14.96 -22.78
CA ASP A 362 14.49 15.51 -23.88
C ASP A 362 15.51 16.52 -23.30
N PRO A 363 16.82 16.20 -23.32
CA PRO A 363 17.84 17.07 -22.75
C PRO A 363 18.02 18.36 -23.55
N ASN A 364 17.60 18.42 -24.82
CA ASN A 364 17.71 19.61 -25.65
C ASN A 364 16.61 20.63 -25.36
N LYS A 365 15.42 20.15 -24.98
CA LYS A 365 14.29 21.03 -24.60
C LYS A 365 14.27 21.36 -23.11
N CYS A 366 14.76 20.47 -22.25
CA CYS A 366 14.69 20.67 -20.81
C CYS A 366 15.64 21.78 -20.35
N VAL A 367 15.04 22.84 -19.78
CA VAL A 367 15.77 23.98 -19.21
C VAL A 367 16.06 23.83 -17.71
N LEU A 368 15.68 22.73 -17.04
CA LEU A 368 15.91 22.52 -15.59
C LEU A 368 15.18 23.53 -14.67
N CYS A 369 13.97 23.96 -15.01
CA CYS A 369 13.16 24.92 -14.21
C CYS A 369 12.56 24.34 -12.92
N GLY A 370 12.69 23.04 -12.69
CA GLY A 370 12.18 22.36 -11.49
C GLY A 370 10.64 22.29 -11.39
N VAL A 371 9.89 22.66 -12.43
CA VAL A 371 8.42 22.57 -12.42
C VAL A 371 7.95 21.12 -12.25
N CYS A 372 8.62 20.16 -12.91
CA CYS A 372 8.32 18.74 -12.74
C CYS A 372 8.55 18.24 -11.31
N VAL A 373 9.58 18.74 -10.62
CA VAL A 373 9.89 18.46 -9.21
C VAL A 373 8.73 18.90 -8.31
N ARG A 374 8.32 20.16 -8.42
CA ARG A 374 7.19 20.71 -7.63
C ARG A 374 5.84 20.07 -7.97
N ALA A 375 5.66 19.63 -9.20
CA ALA A 375 4.40 19.04 -9.65
C ALA A 375 4.21 17.57 -9.24
N CYS A 376 5.30 16.84 -8.94
CA CYS A 376 5.24 15.41 -8.68
C CYS A 376 4.93 15.12 -7.20
N GLN A 377 3.72 14.62 -6.92
CA GLN A 377 3.29 14.28 -5.56
C GLN A 377 4.05 13.06 -4.98
N MET A 378 4.66 12.26 -5.86
CA MET A 378 5.49 11.10 -5.50
C MET A 378 6.97 11.44 -5.30
N LEU A 379 7.38 12.70 -5.51
CA LEU A 379 8.78 13.15 -5.35
C LEU A 379 9.79 12.34 -6.21
N VAL A 380 9.32 11.82 -7.35
CA VAL A 380 10.12 11.03 -8.30
C VAL A 380 11.25 11.85 -8.94
N PRO A 381 10.96 13.01 -9.57
CA PRO A 381 12.00 13.92 -10.04
C PRO A 381 12.62 14.69 -8.89
N GLU A 382 13.94 14.81 -8.91
CA GLU A 382 14.73 15.58 -7.96
C GLU A 382 15.76 16.44 -8.70
N LEU A 383 15.88 17.70 -8.31
CA LEU A 383 16.85 18.65 -8.85
C LEU A 383 17.85 19.01 -7.74
N LYS A 384 19.12 18.64 -7.92
CA LYS A 384 20.19 18.82 -6.93
C LYS A 384 21.39 19.53 -7.54
N GLY A 385 22.22 20.14 -6.69
CA GLY A 385 23.52 20.71 -7.05
C GLY A 385 23.61 22.23 -6.89
N SER A 386 24.84 22.72 -6.63
CA SER A 386 25.12 24.13 -6.31
C SER A 386 25.81 24.89 -7.45
N SER A 387 26.83 24.29 -8.08
CA SER A 387 27.50 24.81 -9.28
C SER A 387 26.92 24.23 -10.57
N THR A 388 26.58 22.94 -10.55
CA THR A 388 25.97 22.21 -11.66
C THR A 388 24.68 21.61 -11.16
N LEU A 389 23.57 21.95 -11.79
CA LEU A 389 22.26 21.36 -11.50
C LEU A 389 22.13 20.03 -12.23
N GLU A 390 21.68 19.02 -11.52
CA GLU A 390 21.39 17.69 -12.03
C GLU A 390 19.92 17.35 -11.76
N LEU A 391 19.19 17.05 -12.83
CA LEU A 391 17.83 16.52 -12.73
C LEU A 391 17.91 14.99 -12.78
N SER A 392 17.43 14.33 -11.74
CA SER A 392 17.33 12.88 -11.66
C SER A 392 15.89 12.42 -11.45
N TYR A 393 15.57 11.21 -11.89
CA TYR A 393 14.27 10.57 -11.70
C TYR A 393 14.45 9.23 -10.99
N ASN A 394 13.76 9.04 -9.87
CA ASN A 394 13.66 7.76 -9.17
C ASN A 394 12.52 6.92 -9.76
N ILE A 395 12.78 6.27 -10.89
CA ILE A 395 11.76 5.57 -11.72
C ILE A 395 10.90 4.57 -10.94
N PRO A 396 11.43 3.74 -10.01
CA PRO A 396 10.62 2.77 -9.26
C PRO A 396 9.37 3.36 -8.58
N TYR A 397 9.41 4.63 -8.18
CA TYR A 397 8.30 5.32 -7.49
C TYR A 397 7.31 6.02 -8.44
N CYS A 398 7.55 5.97 -9.75
CA CYS A 398 6.68 6.60 -10.73
C CYS A 398 5.39 5.82 -10.96
N ILE A 399 4.28 6.39 -10.48
CA ILE A 399 2.93 5.85 -10.70
C ILE A 399 2.29 6.33 -12.01
N GLY A 400 3.02 7.05 -12.87
CA GLY A 400 2.54 7.48 -14.18
C GLY A 400 1.52 8.62 -14.18
N SER A 401 1.53 9.52 -13.18
CA SER A 401 0.52 10.59 -13.05
C SER A 401 0.48 11.64 -14.17
N GLN A 402 1.53 11.71 -14.99
CA GLN A 402 1.71 12.67 -16.07
C GLN A 402 1.63 14.15 -15.65
N ARG A 403 1.68 14.47 -14.34
CA ARG A 403 1.73 15.87 -13.87
C ARG A 403 2.98 16.61 -14.37
N CYS A 404 4.11 15.91 -14.43
CA CYS A 404 5.35 16.44 -15.01
C CYS A 404 5.21 16.76 -16.50
N VAL A 405 4.49 15.94 -17.27
CA VAL A 405 4.21 16.16 -18.69
C VAL A 405 3.32 17.38 -18.86
N LYS A 406 2.17 17.41 -18.17
CA LYS A 406 1.16 18.48 -18.27
C LYS A 406 1.70 19.85 -17.88
N ASN A 407 2.61 19.90 -16.91
CA ASN A 407 3.13 21.16 -16.38
C ASN A 407 4.48 21.59 -16.97
N CYS A 408 5.09 20.81 -17.87
CA CYS A 408 6.38 21.17 -18.45
C CYS A 408 6.20 22.30 -19.49
N PRO A 409 6.73 23.53 -19.27
CA PRO A 409 6.54 24.63 -20.21
C PRO A 409 7.23 24.37 -21.57
N GLU A 410 8.33 23.62 -21.56
CA GLU A 410 9.11 23.29 -22.76
C GLU A 410 8.66 21.99 -23.44
N LYS A 411 7.62 21.32 -22.91
CA LYS A 411 7.15 20.01 -23.40
C LYS A 411 8.29 18.98 -23.53
N ALA A 412 9.21 19.01 -22.57
CA ALA A 412 10.44 18.21 -22.59
C ALA A 412 10.31 16.84 -21.91
N VAL A 413 9.16 16.54 -21.28
CA VAL A 413 8.98 15.32 -20.46
C VAL A 413 7.89 14.46 -21.09
N ILE A 414 8.15 13.16 -21.21
CA ILE A 414 7.21 12.15 -21.69
C ILE A 414 7.16 11.03 -20.66
N VAL A 415 5.95 10.59 -20.30
CA VAL A 415 5.75 9.35 -19.53
C VAL A 415 5.46 8.26 -20.55
N THR A 416 6.33 7.26 -20.62
CA THR A 416 6.16 6.11 -21.51
C THR A 416 5.32 5.04 -20.80
N GLY A 417 5.22 3.83 -21.38
CA GLY A 417 4.48 2.72 -20.78
C GLY A 417 5.07 2.22 -19.45
N TYR A 418 4.84 0.94 -19.16
CA TYR A 418 5.44 0.35 -17.97
C TYR A 418 6.97 0.34 -18.07
N ALA A 419 7.61 0.62 -16.93
CA ALA A 419 9.06 0.58 -16.81
C ALA A 419 9.54 -0.87 -16.95
N LYS A 420 10.68 -1.06 -17.60
CA LYS A 420 11.37 -2.34 -17.61
C LYS A 420 12.12 -2.55 -16.31
N ILE A 421 12.53 -3.79 -16.02
CA ILE A 421 13.44 -4.11 -14.90
C ILE A 421 14.71 -3.24 -14.98
N SER A 422 15.30 -3.09 -16.17
CA SER A 422 16.48 -2.25 -16.41
C SER A 422 16.29 -0.76 -16.15
N ASP A 423 15.04 -0.30 -16.11
CA ASP A 423 14.68 1.08 -15.82
C ASP A 423 14.56 1.38 -14.33
N LEU A 424 14.49 0.36 -13.46
CA LEU A 424 14.25 0.47 -12.02
C LEU A 424 15.45 0.98 -11.23
N LYS A 425 15.89 2.19 -11.56
CA LYS A 425 16.96 2.88 -10.87
C LYS A 425 16.74 4.38 -10.90
N ARG A 426 17.51 5.07 -10.07
CA ARG A 426 17.65 6.51 -10.20
C ARG A 426 18.44 6.83 -11.47
N LYS A 427 17.85 7.60 -12.37
CA LYS A 427 18.48 8.02 -13.63
C LYS A 427 18.71 9.52 -13.62
N ILE A 428 19.93 9.96 -13.93
CA ILE A 428 20.19 11.37 -14.23
C ILE A 428 19.78 11.61 -15.68
N VAL A 429 18.86 12.56 -15.90
CA VAL A 429 18.26 12.78 -17.22
C VAL A 429 18.73 14.06 -17.88
N ASN A 430 19.25 15.02 -17.11
CA ASN A 430 19.81 16.26 -17.66
C ASN A 430 20.73 16.97 -16.65
N LYS A 431 21.71 17.73 -17.15
CA LYS A 431 22.63 18.54 -16.35
C LYS A 431 22.86 19.91 -17.00
N ALA A 432 23.02 20.96 -16.21
CA ALA A 432 23.50 22.25 -16.69
C ALA A 432 24.16 23.07 -15.57
N ASN A 433 25.00 24.03 -15.95
CA ASN A 433 25.61 24.95 -15.00
C ASN A 433 24.61 25.95 -14.42
N VAL A 434 24.88 26.35 -13.18
CA VAL A 434 24.13 27.39 -12.47
C VAL A 434 24.67 28.75 -12.87
N SER A 435 23.81 29.56 -13.45
CA SER A 435 24.05 30.98 -13.63
C SER A 435 24.14 31.67 -12.27
N LYS A 436 25.15 32.52 -12.10
CA LYS A 436 25.36 33.32 -10.90
C LYS A 436 25.00 34.78 -11.17
N CYS A 437 24.57 35.47 -10.13
CA CYS A 437 24.33 36.90 -10.20
C CYS A 437 25.65 37.63 -10.47
N ARG A 438 25.66 38.50 -11.48
CA ARG A 438 26.86 39.27 -11.86
C ARG A 438 27.40 40.19 -10.76
N PHE A 439 26.57 40.60 -9.80
CA PHE A 439 26.95 41.54 -8.74
C PHE A 439 27.36 40.84 -7.45
N CYS A 440 26.57 39.88 -6.97
CA CYS A 440 26.78 39.26 -5.66
C CYS A 440 27.18 37.79 -5.72
N GLY A 441 27.27 37.19 -6.92
CA GLY A 441 27.65 35.79 -7.11
C GLY A 441 26.61 34.76 -6.66
N LYS A 442 25.46 35.18 -6.10
CA LYS A 442 24.39 34.27 -5.67
C LYS A 442 23.86 33.43 -6.85
N PRO A 443 23.55 32.13 -6.66
CA PRO A 443 22.98 31.28 -7.70
C PRO A 443 21.58 31.77 -8.09
N LEU A 444 21.30 31.87 -9.39
CA LEU A 444 20.00 32.30 -9.93
C LEU A 444 19.14 31.13 -10.40
N GLY A 445 19.77 30.17 -11.06
CA GLY A 445 19.10 29.05 -11.73
C GLY A 445 19.98 28.51 -12.85
N SER A 446 19.48 27.56 -13.63
CA SER A 446 20.24 27.04 -14.77
C SER A 446 20.51 28.14 -15.80
N GLU A 447 21.68 28.12 -16.43
CA GLU A 447 22.00 29.01 -17.55
C GLU A 447 20.97 28.90 -18.68
N ARG A 448 20.37 27.73 -18.86
CA ARG A 448 19.34 27.48 -19.88
C ARG A 448 18.05 28.26 -19.61
N ILE A 449 17.63 28.40 -18.35
CA ILE A 449 16.47 29.23 -17.99
C ILE A 449 16.77 30.68 -18.31
N LYS A 450 17.95 31.17 -17.94
CA LYS A 450 18.36 32.55 -18.24
C LYS A 450 18.24 32.83 -19.74
N ASN A 451 18.90 32.01 -20.57
CA ASN A 451 18.90 32.18 -22.02
C ASN A 451 17.47 32.11 -22.61
N LYS A 452 16.62 31.25 -22.06
CA LYS A 452 15.21 31.15 -22.47
C LYS A 452 14.43 32.42 -22.13
N VAL A 453 14.59 32.94 -20.92
CA VAL A 453 13.92 34.17 -20.48
C VAL A 453 14.41 35.36 -21.31
N ASP A 454 15.71 35.46 -21.59
CA ASP A 454 16.27 36.48 -22.49
C ASP A 454 15.58 36.44 -23.86
N THR A 455 15.49 35.25 -24.45
CA THR A 455 14.85 35.05 -25.75
C THR A 455 13.39 35.49 -25.73
N LEU A 456 12.64 35.11 -24.68
CA LEU A 456 11.24 35.49 -24.53
C LEU A 456 11.07 37.01 -24.36
N LEU A 457 11.89 37.66 -23.53
CA LEU A 457 11.82 39.11 -23.32
C LEU A 457 12.10 39.88 -24.62
N ILE A 458 13.07 39.42 -25.41
CA ILE A 458 13.36 40.00 -26.73
C ILE A 458 12.17 39.81 -27.68
N GLN A 459 11.59 38.61 -27.75
CA GLN A 459 10.42 38.32 -28.59
C GLN A 459 9.20 39.17 -28.24
N TYR A 460 8.98 39.48 -26.96
CA TYR A 460 7.89 40.35 -26.50
C TYR A 460 8.19 41.85 -26.58
N GLY A 461 9.32 42.25 -27.19
CA GLY A 461 9.66 43.66 -27.41
C GLY A 461 10.39 44.35 -26.26
N PHE A 462 10.83 43.60 -25.24
CA PHE A 462 11.55 44.12 -24.07
C PHE A 462 13.07 43.95 -24.18
N ALA A 463 13.66 44.20 -25.35
CA ALA A 463 15.08 43.97 -25.63
C ALA A 463 16.03 44.64 -24.60
N GLY A 464 15.64 45.78 -24.01
CA GLY A 464 16.39 46.48 -22.97
C GLY A 464 16.32 45.86 -21.55
N THR A 465 15.55 44.79 -21.34
CA THR A 465 15.41 44.14 -20.02
C THR A 465 16.16 42.81 -19.89
N ALA A 466 16.61 42.23 -21.00
CA ALA A 466 17.47 41.03 -21.02
C ALA A 466 18.77 41.22 -20.19
N GLN A 467 19.28 42.45 -20.11
CA GLN A 467 20.42 42.82 -19.26
C GLN A 467 20.18 42.66 -17.75
N TYR A 468 18.99 42.25 -17.30
CA TYR A 468 18.69 42.01 -15.88
C TYR A 468 18.43 40.53 -15.58
N THR A 469 18.49 39.62 -16.55
CA THR A 469 18.24 38.19 -16.30
C THR A 469 19.39 37.49 -15.57
N ASP A 470 20.58 38.11 -15.56
CA ASP A 470 21.77 37.69 -14.81
C ASP A 470 21.93 38.42 -13.46
N VAL A 471 20.86 39.05 -12.96
CA VAL A 471 20.84 39.77 -11.68
C VAL A 471 19.82 39.14 -10.73
N CYS A 472 20.16 38.95 -9.46
CA CYS A 472 19.21 38.42 -8.47
C CYS A 472 18.18 39.48 -8.07
N ASN A 473 17.03 39.05 -7.54
CA ASN A 473 15.95 39.96 -7.14
C ASN A 473 16.42 41.03 -6.14
N GLU A 474 17.28 40.68 -5.19
CA GLU A 474 17.84 41.65 -4.22
C GLU A 474 18.71 42.71 -4.91
N CYS A 475 19.58 42.32 -5.85
CA CYS A 475 20.43 43.27 -6.57
C CYS A 475 19.60 44.12 -7.54
N LYS A 476 18.55 43.57 -8.16
CA LYS A 476 17.59 44.34 -8.97
C LYS A 476 16.92 45.41 -8.12
N GLN A 477 16.42 45.06 -6.94
CA GLN A 477 15.80 46.00 -6.02
C GLN A 477 16.76 47.12 -5.64
N LYS A 478 18.00 46.79 -5.24
CA LYS A 478 19.02 47.81 -4.91
C LYS A 478 19.28 48.79 -6.06
N ILE A 479 19.36 48.30 -7.29
CA ILE A 479 19.58 49.14 -8.48
C ILE A 479 18.36 50.02 -8.75
N LEU A 480 17.15 49.45 -8.72
CA LEU A 480 15.91 50.21 -8.94
C LEU A 480 15.72 51.29 -7.87
N THR A 481 15.98 50.97 -6.60
CA THR A 481 15.96 51.94 -5.50
C THR A 481 16.98 53.05 -5.71
N LYS A 482 18.21 52.70 -6.12
CA LYS A 482 19.25 53.69 -6.45
C LYS A 482 18.80 54.64 -7.57
N ILE A 483 18.30 54.10 -8.68
CA ILE A 483 17.81 54.90 -9.82
C ILE A 483 16.65 55.80 -9.38
N TRP A 484 15.74 55.30 -8.55
CA TRP A 484 14.61 56.08 -8.05
C TRP A 484 15.05 57.22 -7.13
N LEU A 485 15.99 56.97 -6.21
CA LEU A 485 16.59 58.00 -5.35
C LEU A 485 17.35 59.05 -6.17
N GLU A 486 18.16 58.64 -7.14
CA GLU A 486 18.87 59.56 -8.03
C GLU A 486 17.91 60.44 -8.83
N ARG A 487 16.80 59.87 -9.33
CA ARG A 487 15.75 60.65 -10.01
C ARG A 487 15.09 61.67 -9.10
N LEU A 488 14.70 61.26 -7.88
CA LEU A 488 14.14 62.17 -6.87
C LEU A 488 15.10 63.31 -6.53
N LEU A 489 16.38 63.00 -6.34
CA LEU A 489 17.41 63.98 -5.99
C LEU A 489 17.78 64.91 -7.17
N SER A 490 17.62 64.44 -8.42
CA SER A 490 17.93 65.22 -9.64
C SER A 490 16.84 66.19 -10.10
N GLY A 491 15.67 66.22 -9.43
CA GLY A 491 14.61 67.21 -9.68
C GLY A 491 13.87 67.11 -11.03
N LYS A 492 14.10 66.07 -11.85
CA LYS A 492 13.36 65.86 -13.11
C LYS A 492 12.00 65.19 -12.85
N ASN A 493 10.96 65.99 -12.68
CA ASN A 493 9.57 65.57 -12.75
C ASN A 493 9.15 65.35 -14.21
N ASP A 494 9.34 64.15 -14.74
CA ASP A 494 8.61 63.74 -15.94
C ASP A 494 7.31 63.05 -15.50
N THR A 495 6.21 63.78 -15.62
CA THR A 495 4.85 63.24 -15.55
C THR A 495 4.64 62.17 -16.62
N VAL A 496 4.78 60.90 -16.24
CA VAL A 496 4.28 59.79 -17.06
C VAL A 496 2.79 59.62 -16.73
N ARG A 497 1.92 60.04 -17.65
CA ARG A 497 0.50 59.68 -17.63
C ARG A 497 0.38 58.17 -17.84
N TYR A 498 -0.40 57.53 -16.98
CA TYR A 498 -0.72 56.10 -16.97
C TYR A 498 -1.28 55.59 -18.29
#